data_AF-A0A8S9TUT3-F1
#
_entry.id   AF-A0A8S9TUT3-F1
#
_cell.length_a   1.000
_cell.length_b   1.000
_cell.length_c   1.000
_cell.angle_alpha   90.00
_cell.angle_beta   90.00
_cell.angle_gamma   90.00
#
_symmetry.space_group_name_H-M   'P 1'
#
loop_
_entity.id
_entity.type
_entity.pdbx_description
1 polymer ?
#
loop_
_entity_poly.entity_id
_entity_poly.type
_entity_poly.pdbx_seq_one_letter_code
_entity_poly.pdbx_strand_id
1 'polypeptide(L)'
;MWTPALLGSTVAVSAWLLVRQLALYRSSEGLSDVPALTLLRFSLNVRLHSLILWISGVSRSLPSIADVDQLPGKVLRVLGNNPSRMTLRGTNVYVVGSGPRRLLVDSSDGNEVFVKRLLDVCHLHGVEEISDLLVTHGHLDHVGGLLPLK
;
A
#
# COMPACT_ATOMS: atom_id res chain seq x y z
N MET A 1 -20.11 -8.52 -31.78
CA MET A 1 -19.43 -9.75 -31.33
C MET A 1 -18.54 -9.40 -30.15
N TRP A 2 -18.92 -9.83 -28.94
CA TRP A 2 -18.10 -9.67 -27.74
C TRP A 2 -17.26 -10.94 -27.62
N THR A 3 -15.93 -10.82 -27.66
CA THR A 3 -15.02 -11.97 -27.56
C THR A 3 -14.91 -12.43 -26.09
N PRO A 4 -14.96 -13.74 -25.81
CA PRO A 4 -14.91 -14.29 -24.44
C PRO A 4 -13.54 -14.13 -23.75
N ALA A 5 -12.52 -13.62 -24.45
CA ALA A 5 -11.17 -13.43 -23.91
C ALA A 5 -11.08 -12.33 -22.83
N LEU A 6 -11.97 -11.32 -22.86
CA LEU A 6 -11.98 -10.23 -21.87
C LEU A 6 -12.63 -10.62 -20.53
N LEU A 7 -13.55 -11.60 -20.52
CA LEU A 7 -14.10 -12.14 -19.27
C LEU A 7 -13.11 -13.09 -18.56
N GLY A 8 -12.31 -13.85 -19.31
CA GLY A 8 -11.32 -14.77 -18.73
C GLY A 8 -10.19 -14.05 -17.99
N SER A 9 -9.71 -12.93 -18.54
CA SER A 9 -8.62 -12.14 -17.92
C SER A 9 -9.08 -11.37 -16.68
N THR A 10 -10.30 -10.83 -16.67
CA THR A 10 -10.86 -10.09 -15.53
C THR A 10 -11.17 -11.00 -14.33
N VAL A 11 -11.68 -12.20 -14.57
CA VAL A 11 -11.90 -13.22 -13.52
C VAL A 11 -10.58 -13.75 -12.97
N ALA A 12 -9.57 -13.96 -13.82
CA ALA A 12 -8.25 -14.41 -13.38
C ALA A 12 -7.52 -13.39 -12.50
N VAL A 13 -7.57 -12.09 -12.84
CA VAL A 13 -6.95 -11.02 -12.04
C VAL A 13 -7.66 -10.86 -10.68
N SER A 14 -8.99 -10.89 -10.67
CA SER A 14 -9.77 -10.76 -9.42
C SER A 14 -9.59 -11.97 -8.50
N ALA A 15 -9.54 -13.19 -9.05
CA ALA A 15 -9.21 -14.40 -8.30
C ALA A 15 -7.77 -14.38 -7.77
N TRP A 16 -6.79 -13.98 -8.58
CA TRP A 16 -5.39 -13.88 -8.16
C TRP A 16 -5.19 -12.89 -7.01
N LEU A 17 -5.86 -11.74 -7.08
CA LEU A 17 -5.80 -10.72 -6.03
C LEU A 17 -6.42 -11.18 -4.69
N LEU A 18 -7.32 -12.16 -4.69
CA LEU A 18 -7.89 -12.79 -3.50
C LEU A 18 -6.99 -13.92 -2.98
N VAL A 19 -6.52 -14.78 -3.90
CA VAL A 19 -5.62 -15.89 -3.59
C VAL A 19 -4.31 -15.38 -3.00
N ARG A 20 -3.73 -14.31 -3.54
CA ARG A 20 -2.51 -13.69 -3.02
C ARG A 20 -2.68 -13.18 -1.59
N GLN A 21 -3.80 -12.50 -1.30
CA GLN A 21 -4.08 -11.99 0.05
C GLN A 21 -4.24 -13.12 1.07
N LEU A 22 -4.96 -14.18 0.70
CA LEU A 22 -5.11 -15.37 1.55
C LEU A 22 -3.78 -16.12 1.72
N ALA A 23 -2.92 -16.15 0.70
CA ALA A 23 -1.59 -16.75 0.79
C ALA A 23 -0.70 -15.98 1.76
N LEU A 24 -0.60 -14.65 1.62
CA LEU A 24 0.14 -13.77 2.54
C LEU A 24 -0.36 -13.90 3.98
N TYR A 25 -1.69 -13.97 4.15
CA TYR A 25 -2.31 -14.19 5.45
C TYR A 25 -1.96 -15.57 6.04
N ARG A 26 -1.98 -16.64 5.24
CA ARG A 26 -1.62 -17.98 5.73
C ARG A 26 -0.14 -18.13 6.07
N SER A 27 0.74 -17.39 5.39
CA SER A 27 2.17 -17.38 5.72
C SER A 27 2.52 -16.46 6.89
N SER A 28 1.55 -15.74 7.45
CA SER A 28 1.80 -14.71 8.44
C SER A 28 1.64 -15.23 9.88
N GLU A 29 2.77 -15.42 10.55
CA GLU A 29 2.83 -15.72 12.00
C GLU A 29 2.08 -14.63 12.79
N GLY A 30 1.22 -15.03 13.73
CA GLY A 30 0.45 -14.13 14.60
C GLY A 30 -0.85 -13.56 14.03
N LEU A 31 -1.23 -13.90 12.79
CA LEU A 31 -2.55 -13.58 12.23
C LEU A 31 -3.52 -14.77 12.24
N SER A 32 -3.10 -15.93 12.76
CA SER A 32 -3.90 -17.16 12.88
C SER A 32 -5.22 -16.96 13.62
N ASP A 33 -5.28 -16.00 14.55
CA ASP A 33 -6.46 -15.72 15.37
C ASP A 33 -7.45 -14.77 14.67
N VAL A 34 -7.06 -14.13 13.57
CA VAL A 34 -7.93 -13.22 12.82
C VAL A 34 -8.78 -14.02 11.83
N PRO A 35 -10.12 -14.04 11.91
CA PRO A 35 -10.92 -14.82 10.98
C PRO A 35 -10.67 -14.43 9.51
N ALA A 36 -10.56 -15.42 8.61
CA ALA A 36 -10.32 -15.17 7.17
C ALA A 36 -11.37 -14.24 6.52
N LEU A 37 -12.61 -14.29 7.00
CA LEU A 37 -13.66 -13.37 6.55
C LEU A 37 -13.39 -11.92 6.96
N THR A 38 -12.80 -11.70 8.14
CA THR A 38 -12.39 -10.36 8.59
C THR A 38 -11.32 -9.80 7.68
N LEU A 39 -10.33 -10.61 7.32
CA LEU A 39 -9.30 -10.24 6.35
C LEU A 39 -9.91 -9.85 5.00
N LEU A 40 -10.79 -10.72 4.47
CA LEU A 40 -11.46 -10.50 3.20
C LEU A 40 -12.26 -9.19 3.20
N ARG A 41 -13.04 -8.95 4.25
CA ARG A 41 -13.81 -7.71 4.44
C ARG A 41 -12.90 -6.50 4.50
N PHE A 42 -11.79 -6.58 5.24
CA PHE A 42 -10.80 -5.51 5.32
C PHE A 42 -10.21 -5.19 3.94
N SER A 43 -9.69 -6.20 3.22
CA SER A 43 -9.11 -6.00 1.89
C SER A 43 -10.12 -5.44 0.88
N LEU A 44 -11.38 -5.90 0.92
CA LEU A 44 -12.44 -5.36 0.07
C LEU A 44 -12.75 -3.91 0.42
N ASN A 45 -12.83 -3.57 1.71
CA ASN A 45 -13.08 -2.20 2.18
C ASN A 45 -11.96 -1.24 1.73
N VAL A 46 -10.70 -1.63 1.88
CA VAL A 46 -9.54 -0.84 1.41
C VAL A 46 -9.68 -0.54 -0.08
N ARG A 47 -9.88 -1.56 -0.91
CA ARG A 47 -9.98 -1.39 -2.37
C ARG A 47 -11.16 -0.54 -2.80
N LEU A 48 -12.33 -0.77 -2.19
CA LEU A 48 -13.52 -0.01 -2.51
C LEU A 48 -13.34 1.47 -2.11
N HIS A 49 -12.80 1.72 -0.91
CA HIS A 49 -12.55 3.08 -0.43
C HIS A 49 -11.52 3.81 -1.30
N SER A 50 -10.39 3.16 -1.62
CA SER A 50 -9.38 3.70 -2.53
C SER A 50 -9.94 4.01 -3.90
N LEU A 51 -10.79 3.15 -4.46
CA LEU A 51 -11.43 3.39 -5.75
C LEU A 51 -12.35 4.62 -5.70
N ILE A 52 -13.20 4.72 -4.67
CA ILE A 52 -14.11 5.87 -4.48
C ILE A 52 -13.32 7.17 -4.37
N LEU A 53 -12.26 7.18 -3.57
CA LEU A 53 -11.40 8.35 -3.40
C LEU A 53 -10.65 8.68 -4.70
N TRP A 54 -10.12 7.69 -5.40
CA TRP A 54 -9.42 7.90 -6.67
C TRP A 54 -10.34 8.53 -7.73
N ILE A 55 -11.58 8.06 -7.85
CA ILE A 55 -12.58 8.63 -8.78
C ILE A 55 -12.91 10.09 -8.43
N SER A 56 -12.83 10.49 -7.15
CA SER A 56 -13.04 11.88 -6.74
C SER A 56 -12.01 12.85 -7.33
N GLY A 57 -10.90 12.33 -7.86
CA GLY A 57 -9.86 13.09 -8.52
C GLY A 57 -8.97 13.86 -7.55
N VAL A 58 -8.07 14.66 -8.11
CA VAL A 58 -7.05 15.43 -7.37
C VAL A 58 -7.20 16.89 -7.75
N SER A 59 -6.97 17.81 -6.81
CA SER A 59 -6.95 19.23 -7.16
C SER A 59 -5.85 19.52 -8.19
N ARG A 60 -6.22 20.20 -9.28
CA ARG A 60 -5.28 20.60 -10.35
C ARG A 60 -4.27 21.66 -9.90
N SER A 61 -4.56 22.37 -8.81
CA SER A 61 -3.70 23.43 -8.28
C SER A 61 -2.59 22.92 -7.35
N LEU A 62 -2.58 21.63 -7.00
CA LEU A 62 -1.56 21.11 -6.09
C LEU A 62 -0.18 21.14 -6.77
N PRO A 63 0.89 21.50 -6.05
CA PRO A 63 2.23 21.35 -6.59
C PRO A 63 2.54 19.88 -6.91
N SER A 64 3.39 19.66 -7.89
CA SER A 64 3.98 18.34 -8.13
C SER A 64 5.08 18.11 -7.11
N ILE A 65 5.13 16.89 -6.57
CA ILE A 65 6.20 16.43 -5.68
C ILE A 65 6.73 15.09 -6.20
N ALA A 66 7.98 14.78 -5.93
CA ALA A 66 8.59 13.54 -6.39
C ALA A 66 7.94 12.31 -5.72
N ASP A 67 7.90 11.19 -6.44
CA ASP A 67 7.41 9.92 -5.89
C ASP A 67 8.24 9.42 -4.70
N VAL A 68 9.53 9.74 -4.71
CA VAL A 68 10.49 9.43 -3.66
C VAL A 68 11.30 10.67 -3.36
N ASP A 69 11.54 10.96 -2.09
CA ASP A 69 12.29 12.14 -1.68
C ASP A 69 13.10 11.86 -0.41
N GLN A 70 14.33 12.37 -0.37
CA GLN A 70 15.20 12.24 0.80
C GLN A 70 15.13 13.53 1.61
N LEU A 71 14.44 13.45 2.75
CA LEU A 71 14.21 14.57 3.64
C LEU A 71 15.37 14.68 4.67
N PRO A 72 15.55 15.86 5.30
CA PRO A 72 16.47 16.02 6.42
C PRO A 72 16.20 15.02 7.55
N GLY A 73 17.23 14.70 8.34
CA GLY A 73 17.08 13.82 9.51
C GLY A 73 17.03 12.32 9.19
N LYS A 74 17.58 11.88 8.05
CA LYS A 74 17.61 10.47 7.64
C LYS A 74 16.20 9.88 7.45
N VAL A 75 15.36 10.63 6.75
CA VAL A 75 13.98 10.25 6.43
C VAL A 75 13.84 10.13 4.92
N LEU A 76 13.30 9.01 4.47
CA LEU A 76 12.88 8.81 3.08
C LEU A 76 11.36 8.91 3.02
N ARG A 77 10.82 9.77 2.16
CA ARG A 77 9.39 9.80 1.84
C ARG A 77 9.15 8.98 0.58
N VAL A 78 8.17 8.09 0.64
CA VAL A 78 7.64 7.34 -0.50
C VAL A 78 6.16 7.70 -0.64
N LEU A 79 5.76 8.17 -1.82
CA LEU A 79 4.35 8.43 -2.09
C LEU A 79 3.56 7.13 -2.29
N GLY A 80 2.39 7.11 -1.67
CA GLY A 80 1.45 5.99 -1.64
C GLY A 80 0.76 5.68 -2.96
N ASN A 81 0.98 6.44 -4.04
CA ASN A 81 0.34 6.20 -5.35
C ASN A 81 -1.20 6.12 -5.33
N ASN A 82 -1.83 6.76 -4.36
CA ASN A 82 -3.27 6.74 -4.13
C ASN A 82 -3.84 8.17 -4.11
N PRO A 83 -3.68 8.97 -5.18
CA PRO A 83 -4.00 10.39 -5.14
C PRO A 83 -5.52 10.61 -5.18
N SER A 84 -6.02 11.56 -4.39
CA SER A 84 -7.44 11.86 -4.28
C SER A 84 -7.69 13.25 -3.66
N ARG A 85 -8.96 13.64 -3.50
CA ARG A 85 -9.34 14.84 -2.75
C ARG A 85 -8.96 14.76 -1.27
N MET A 86 -8.85 13.56 -0.71
CA MET A 86 -8.55 13.34 0.72
C MET A 86 -7.06 13.10 0.96
N THR A 87 -6.37 12.47 0.00
CA THR A 87 -4.93 12.11 0.10
C THR A 87 -4.04 13.04 -0.71
N LEU A 88 -4.59 14.06 -1.38
CA LEU A 88 -3.86 15.00 -2.24
C LEU A 88 -3.08 14.26 -3.35
N ARG A 89 -1.74 14.35 -3.32
CA ARG A 89 -0.84 13.65 -4.26
C ARG A 89 -0.64 12.17 -3.90
N GLY A 90 -1.18 11.72 -2.78
CA GLY A 90 -1.06 10.38 -2.23
C GLY A 90 -0.62 10.44 -0.76
N THR A 91 -0.82 9.33 -0.04
CA THR A 91 -0.32 9.19 1.33
C THR A 91 1.19 9.33 1.35
N ASN A 92 1.73 10.15 2.25
CA ASN A 92 3.16 10.18 2.50
C ASN A 92 3.51 9.05 3.45
N VAL A 93 4.24 8.05 2.96
CA VAL A 93 4.81 6.99 3.79
C VAL A 93 6.27 7.31 4.05
N TYR A 94 6.75 7.09 5.27
CA TYR A 94 8.12 7.46 5.66
C TYR A 94 8.93 6.25 6.12
N VAL A 95 10.15 6.10 5.58
CA VAL A 95 11.16 5.19 6.11
C VAL A 95 12.15 6.02 6.93
N VAL A 96 12.21 5.75 8.22
CA VAL A 96 12.92 6.58 9.21
C VAL A 96 14.06 5.81 9.85
N GLY A 97 15.24 6.43 9.86
CA GLY A 97 16.41 5.91 10.54
C GLY A 97 17.62 5.77 9.62
N SER A 98 18.75 5.40 10.22
CA SER A 98 20.00 5.12 9.52
C SER A 98 20.39 3.66 9.71
N GLY A 99 21.01 3.06 8.68
CA GLY A 99 21.43 1.66 8.71
C GLY A 99 20.41 0.71 8.05
N PRO A 100 20.60 -0.61 8.21
CA PRO A 100 19.82 -1.62 7.52
C PRO A 100 18.46 -1.91 8.14
N ARG A 101 18.26 -1.60 9.43
CA ARG A 101 16.97 -1.77 10.13
C ARG A 101 16.33 -0.40 10.35
N ARG A 102 15.10 -0.18 9.87
CA ARG A 102 14.41 1.13 9.92
C ARG A 102 12.95 1.04 10.32
N LEU A 103 12.41 2.14 10.82
CA LEU A 103 10.98 2.32 11.12
C LEU A 103 10.24 2.71 9.85
N LEU A 104 9.05 2.13 9.63
CA LEU A 104 8.10 2.58 8.63
C LEU A 104 6.97 3.36 9.30
N VAL A 105 6.56 4.50 8.72
CA VAL A 105 5.41 5.29 9.17
C VAL A 105 4.34 5.24 8.09
N ASP A 106 3.18 4.68 8.46
CA ASP A 106 2.04 4.35 7.59
C ASP A 106 2.36 3.36 6.46
N SER A 107 1.33 2.88 5.76
CA SER A 107 1.45 1.82 4.75
C SER A 107 0.63 2.08 3.47
N SER A 108 0.17 3.31 3.26
CA SER A 108 -0.74 3.63 2.15
C SER A 108 -1.99 2.71 2.13
N ASP A 109 -2.62 2.55 0.97
CA ASP A 109 -3.71 1.60 0.73
C ASP A 109 -3.24 0.22 0.22
N GLY A 110 -1.92 0.00 0.15
CA GLY A 110 -1.34 -1.27 -0.26
C GLY A 110 -1.41 -1.57 -1.76
N ASN A 111 -1.66 -0.58 -2.63
CA ASN A 111 -1.58 -0.79 -4.07
C ASN A 111 -0.18 -1.24 -4.52
N GLU A 112 -0.13 -1.98 -5.63
CA GLU A 112 1.09 -2.66 -6.08
C GLU A 112 2.19 -1.70 -6.53
N VAL A 113 1.83 -0.52 -7.05
CA VAL A 113 2.80 0.50 -7.46
C VAL A 113 3.54 1.03 -6.24
N PHE A 114 2.81 1.33 -5.17
CA PHE A 114 3.41 1.73 -3.90
C PHE A 114 4.27 0.61 -3.29
N VAL A 115 3.77 -0.62 -3.20
CA VAL A 115 4.52 -1.74 -2.61
C VAL A 115 5.84 -1.96 -3.37
N LYS A 116 5.78 -1.99 -4.70
CA LYS A 116 6.99 -2.13 -5.53
C LYS A 116 7.96 -0.96 -5.30
N ARG A 117 7.46 0.28 -5.32
CA ARG A 117 8.28 1.48 -5.10
C ARG A 117 8.95 1.46 -3.73
N LEU A 118 8.23 1.07 -2.68
CA LEU A 118 8.77 1.00 -1.33
C LEU A 118 9.91 -0.04 -1.25
N LEU A 119 9.71 -1.23 -1.81
CA LEU A 119 10.75 -2.27 -1.85
C LEU A 119 11.99 -1.82 -2.64
N ASP A 120 11.79 -1.18 -3.79
CA ASP A 120 12.88 -0.62 -4.60
C ASP A 120 13.66 0.45 -3.80
N VAL A 121 12.96 1.34 -3.11
CA VAL A 121 13.57 2.38 -2.25
C VAL A 121 14.34 1.76 -1.09
N CYS A 122 13.78 0.76 -0.42
CA CYS A 122 14.46 0.03 0.65
C CYS A 122 15.75 -0.60 0.15
N HIS A 123 15.71 -1.32 -0.97
CA HIS A 123 16.88 -1.95 -1.59
C HIS A 123 17.97 -0.92 -1.93
N LEU A 124 17.59 0.16 -2.63
CA LEU A 124 18.53 1.21 -3.05
C LEU A 124 19.20 1.94 -1.89
N HIS A 125 18.54 2.00 -0.73
CA HIS A 125 19.06 2.68 0.46
C HIS A 125 19.62 1.72 1.50
N GLY A 126 19.84 0.45 1.13
CA GLY A 126 20.40 -0.57 2.01
C GLY A 126 19.56 -0.84 3.25
N VAL A 127 18.23 -0.78 3.13
CA VAL A 127 17.27 -1.19 4.16
C VAL A 127 16.99 -2.68 3.98
N GLU A 128 17.46 -3.47 4.92
CA GLU A 128 17.30 -4.93 4.94
C GLU A 128 16.07 -5.36 5.75
N GLU A 129 15.64 -4.54 6.72
CA GLU A 129 14.52 -4.84 7.60
C GLU A 129 13.72 -3.58 7.96
N ILE A 130 12.40 -3.69 7.91
CA ILE A 130 11.51 -2.76 8.60
C ILE A 130 11.25 -3.33 10.00
N SER A 131 11.85 -2.71 11.01
CA SER A 131 11.79 -3.24 12.40
C SER A 131 10.42 -3.04 13.02
N ASP A 132 9.81 -1.90 12.71
CA ASP A 132 8.58 -1.44 13.32
C ASP A 132 7.74 -0.72 12.26
N LEU A 133 6.42 -0.76 12.45
CA LEU A 133 5.47 0.01 11.67
C LEU A 133 4.62 0.87 12.60
N LEU A 134 4.82 2.18 12.51
CA LEU A 134 4.01 3.17 13.20
C LEU A 134 2.84 3.58 12.29
N VAL A 135 1.63 3.25 12.70
CA VAL A 135 0.41 3.74 12.06
C VAL A 135 -0.05 5.02 12.76
N THR A 136 -0.25 6.09 12.02
CA THR A 136 -0.68 7.38 12.59
C THR A 136 -2.13 7.31 13.08
N HIS A 137 -3.03 6.68 12.32
CA HIS A 137 -4.44 6.47 12.65
C HIS A 137 -5.09 5.41 11.76
N GLY A 138 -6.34 5.02 12.07
CA GLY A 138 -7.01 3.86 11.46
C GLY A 138 -7.69 4.07 10.11
N HIS A 139 -7.41 5.15 9.36
CA HIS A 139 -7.97 5.31 8.02
C HIS A 139 -7.26 4.39 7.00
N LEU A 140 -8.04 3.93 6.00
CA LEU A 140 -7.64 2.85 5.09
C LEU A 140 -6.48 3.22 4.15
N ASP A 141 -6.27 4.51 3.91
CA ASP A 141 -5.13 5.05 3.18
C ASP A 141 -3.83 5.09 4.00
N HIS A 142 -3.88 4.70 5.28
CA HIS A 142 -2.70 4.56 6.15
C HIS A 142 -2.47 3.10 6.60
N VAL A 143 -3.53 2.30 6.73
CA VAL A 143 -3.46 0.89 7.18
C VAL A 143 -3.65 -0.14 6.08
N GLY A 144 -4.04 0.26 4.87
CA GLY A 144 -4.41 -0.69 3.81
C GLY A 144 -3.25 -1.56 3.33
N GLY A 145 -2.01 -1.08 3.46
CA GLY A 145 -0.80 -1.81 3.10
C GLY A 145 -0.23 -2.74 4.17
N LEU A 146 -0.89 -2.91 5.32
CA LEU A 146 -0.37 -3.75 6.40
C LEU A 146 -0.09 -5.21 5.97
N LEU A 147 -0.99 -5.81 5.21
CA LEU A 147 -0.84 -7.22 4.78
C LEU A 147 0.11 -7.39 3.59
N PRO A 148 0.06 -6.55 2.53
CA PRO A 148 0.99 -6.67 1.41
C PRO A 148 2.47 -6.43 1.72
N LEU A 149 2.78 -5.78 2.85
CA LEU A 149 4.15 -5.41 3.25
C LEU A 149 4.81 -6.42 4.19
N LYS A 150 4.10 -7.49 4.56
CA LYS A 150 4.67 -8.63 5.28
C LYS A 150 5.25 -9.64 4.30
#